data_AF-A0A963LPQ2-F1
#
_entry.id   AF-A0A963LPQ2-F1
#
_cell.length_a   1.000
_cell.length_b   1.000
_cell.length_c   1.000
_cell.angle_alpha   90.00
_cell.angle_beta   90.00
_cell.angle_gamma   90.00
#
_symmetry.space_group_name_H-M   'P 1'
#
loop_
_entity.id
_entity.type
_entity.pdbx_description
1 polymer ?
#
loop_
_entity_poly.entity_id
_entity_poly.type
_entity_poly.pdbx_seq_one_letter_code
_entity_poly.pdbx_strand_id
1 'polypeptide(L)'
;MHVGMWGLAVIVIVIASWLLYRYLAPQNWKEWTRAGVVQAFIIAFYAEMYGFPLTIYFLARYFGLDLKLGDGGNLWAQLFGNELAHIVAMVLGYAIVFSGATLVADGWRRIHQARREETLMTDGVYARVRHPQYTGLFLIVFGEGVVHWPTLFSVAAFPI
;
A
#
# COMPACT_ATOMS: atom_id res chain seq x y z
N MET A 1 14.62 -8.03 -10.77
CA MET A 1 14.00 -8.44 -12.06
C MET A 1 12.63 -7.79 -12.39
N HIS A 2 12.40 -6.47 -12.19
CA HIS A 2 11.08 -5.87 -12.45
C HIS A 2 11.05 -4.54 -13.23
N VAL A 3 12.19 -3.97 -13.57
CA VAL A 3 12.26 -2.64 -14.23
C VAL A 3 11.95 -2.78 -15.72
N GLY A 4 11.06 -1.92 -16.25
CA GLY A 4 10.70 -1.88 -17.67
C GLY A 4 9.46 -2.70 -18.07
N MET A 5 8.76 -3.34 -17.13
CA MET A 5 7.54 -4.12 -17.35
C MET A 5 6.28 -3.25 -17.37
N TRP A 6 6.26 -2.23 -18.22
CA TRP A 6 5.14 -1.28 -18.35
C TRP A 6 3.80 -1.93 -18.67
N GLY A 7 3.80 -3.04 -19.42
CA GLY A 7 2.57 -3.80 -19.69
C GLY A 7 1.94 -4.34 -18.41
N LEU A 8 2.76 -4.90 -17.51
CA LEU A 8 2.28 -5.36 -16.20
C LEU A 8 1.84 -4.20 -15.32
N ALA A 9 2.59 -3.08 -15.35
CA ALA A 9 2.22 -1.86 -14.64
C ALA A 9 0.80 -1.41 -15.01
N VAL A 10 0.50 -1.30 -16.31
CA VAL A 10 -0.81 -0.89 -16.81
C VAL A 10 -1.91 -1.87 -16.37
N ILE A 11 -1.66 -3.18 -16.48
CA ILE A 11 -2.63 -4.20 -16.06
C ILE A 11 -2.97 -4.04 -14.57
N VAL A 12 -1.96 -3.97 -13.70
CA VAL A 12 -2.17 -3.88 -12.25
C VAL A 12 -2.81 -2.55 -11.87
N ILE A 13 -2.39 -1.44 -12.49
CA ILE A 13 -3.03 -0.13 -12.31
C ILE A 13 -4.51 -0.21 -12.67
N VAL A 14 -4.88 -0.76 -13.83
CA VAL A 14 -6.28 -0.86 -14.26
C VAL A 14 -7.09 -1.71 -13.28
N ILE A 15 -6.57 -2.87 -12.85
CA ILE A 15 -7.25 -3.75 -11.89
C ILE A 15 -7.45 -3.03 -10.54
N ALA A 16 -6.40 -2.42 -9.99
CA ALA A 16 -6.45 -1.70 -8.72
C ALA A 16 -7.40 -0.49 -8.78
N SER A 17 -7.35 0.27 -9.88
CA SER A 17 -8.24 1.42 -10.11
C SER A 17 -9.69 0.97 -10.26
N TRP A 18 -9.94 -0.13 -10.98
CA TRP A 18 -11.28 -0.69 -11.13
C TRP A 18 -11.86 -1.10 -9.78
N LEU A 19 -11.08 -1.77 -8.92
CA LEU A 19 -11.49 -2.10 -7.55
C LEU A 19 -11.79 -0.82 -6.74
N LEU A 20 -10.91 0.19 -6.81
CA LEU A 20 -11.12 1.47 -6.13
C LEU A 20 -12.48 2.07 -6.49
N TYR A 21 -12.76 2.28 -7.78
CA TYR A 21 -14.01 2.89 -8.23
C TYR A 21 -15.23 1.97 -8.06
N ARG A 22 -15.03 0.65 -7.98
CA ARG A 22 -16.12 -0.30 -7.71
C ARG A 22 -16.65 -0.18 -6.29
N TYR A 23 -15.79 0.04 -5.31
CA TYR A 23 -16.16 0.10 -3.89
C TYR A 23 -16.29 1.53 -3.34
N LEU A 24 -15.56 2.49 -3.89
CA LEU A 24 -15.52 3.88 -3.47
C LEU A 24 -16.02 4.82 -4.58
N ALA A 25 -17.14 4.45 -5.22
CA ALA A 25 -17.73 5.23 -6.31
C ALA A 25 -18.09 6.65 -5.83
N PRO A 26 -17.39 7.71 -6.31
CA PRO A 26 -17.61 9.08 -5.85
C PRO A 26 -18.92 9.66 -6.38
N GLN A 27 -19.69 10.31 -5.53
CA GLN A 27 -20.98 10.94 -5.87
C GLN A 27 -20.86 12.46 -6.02
N ASN A 28 -19.95 13.09 -5.27
CA ASN A 28 -19.77 14.54 -5.21
C ASN A 28 -18.39 14.98 -5.68
N TRP A 29 -18.23 16.25 -6.09
CA TRP A 29 -16.93 16.80 -6.53
C TRP A 29 -15.81 16.62 -5.50
N LYS A 30 -16.12 16.80 -4.21
CA LYS A 30 -15.16 16.57 -3.11
C LYS A 30 -14.69 15.12 -3.03
N GLU A 31 -15.59 14.17 -3.29
CA GLU A 31 -15.26 12.74 -3.29
C GLU A 31 -14.43 12.38 -4.52
N TRP A 32 -14.71 12.99 -5.67
CA TRP A 32 -13.87 12.88 -6.87
C TRP A 32 -12.44 13.37 -6.62
N THR A 33 -12.26 14.49 -5.92
CA THR A 33 -10.92 14.98 -5.57
C THR A 33 -10.18 13.96 -4.71
N ARG A 34 -10.84 13.39 -3.68
CA ARG A 34 -10.24 12.38 -2.79
C ARG A 34 -9.89 11.09 -3.52
N ALA A 35 -10.81 10.58 -4.34
CA ALA A 35 -10.58 9.40 -5.17
C ALA A 35 -9.43 9.64 -6.17
N GLY A 36 -9.33 10.85 -6.72
CA GLY A 36 -8.23 11.26 -7.60
C GLY A 36 -6.86 11.21 -6.93
N VAL A 37 -6.76 11.60 -5.65
CA VAL A 37 -5.50 11.49 -4.88
C VAL A 37 -5.09 10.02 -4.73
N VAL A 38 -6.03 9.14 -4.36
CA VAL A 38 -5.77 7.70 -4.24
C VAL A 38 -5.39 7.10 -5.59
N GLN A 39 -6.06 7.51 -6.67
CA GLN A 39 -5.76 7.08 -8.02
C GLN A 39 -4.35 7.49 -8.46
N ALA A 40 -3.96 8.74 -8.18
CA ALA A 40 -2.61 9.22 -8.48
C ALA A 40 -1.55 8.42 -7.72
N PHE A 41 -1.82 8.08 -6.44
CA PHE A 41 -0.98 7.21 -5.64
C PHE A 41 -0.83 5.81 -6.27
N ILE A 42 -1.95 5.16 -6.66
CA ILE A 42 -1.93 3.84 -7.31
C ILE A 42 -1.07 3.86 -8.58
N ILE A 43 -1.28 4.86 -9.44
CA ILE A 43 -0.51 4.99 -10.68
C ILE A 43 0.97 5.17 -10.38
N ALA A 44 1.31 6.11 -9.49
CA ALA A 44 2.70 6.41 -9.14
C ALA A 44 3.40 5.18 -8.52
N PHE A 45 2.73 4.49 -7.60
CA PHE A 45 3.27 3.31 -6.92
C PHE A 45 3.59 2.17 -7.90
N TYR A 46 2.64 1.79 -8.76
CA TYR A 46 2.84 0.68 -9.69
C TYR A 46 3.72 1.05 -10.89
N ALA A 47 3.68 2.30 -11.35
CA ALA A 47 4.62 2.79 -12.37
C ALA A 47 6.06 2.76 -11.86
N GLU A 48 6.28 3.01 -10.58
CA GLU A 48 7.60 2.94 -9.98
C GLU A 48 8.07 1.50 -9.77
N MET A 49 7.18 0.63 -9.28
CA MET A 49 7.49 -0.77 -9.02
C MET A 49 7.86 -1.56 -10.27
N TYR A 50 7.14 -1.34 -11.37
CA TYR A 50 7.30 -2.11 -12.62
C TYR A 50 7.92 -1.33 -13.78
N GLY A 51 7.91 0.00 -13.73
CA GLY A 51 8.33 0.87 -14.82
C GLY A 51 9.68 1.50 -14.56
N PHE A 52 9.67 2.66 -13.89
CA PHE A 52 10.83 3.52 -13.68
C PHE A 52 11.07 3.76 -12.18
N PRO A 53 12.19 3.28 -11.60
CA PRO A 53 12.45 3.35 -10.16
C PRO A 53 12.88 4.76 -9.72
N LEU A 54 11.93 5.70 -9.71
CA LEU A 54 12.16 7.12 -9.43
C LEU A 54 12.86 7.35 -8.09
N THR A 55 12.49 6.62 -7.04
CA THR A 55 13.10 6.75 -5.70
C THR A 55 14.59 6.45 -5.74
N ILE A 56 14.98 5.38 -6.42
CA ILE A 56 16.39 5.00 -6.54
C ILE A 56 17.16 6.09 -7.29
N TYR A 57 16.62 6.60 -8.40
CA TYR A 57 17.26 7.69 -9.15
C TYR A 57 17.38 8.98 -8.34
N PHE A 58 16.33 9.35 -7.62
CA PHE A 58 16.34 10.51 -6.75
C PHE A 58 17.42 10.37 -5.67
N LEU A 59 17.47 9.22 -4.99
CA LEU A 59 18.45 8.97 -3.94
C LEU A 59 19.89 8.92 -4.48
N ALA A 60 20.12 8.26 -5.61
CA ALA A 60 21.43 8.22 -6.25
C ALA A 60 21.91 9.62 -6.66
N ARG A 61 21.02 10.46 -7.24
CA ARG A 61 21.39 11.79 -7.73
C ARG A 61 21.66 12.80 -6.61
N TYR A 62 20.83 12.82 -5.57
CA TYR A 62 20.90 13.84 -4.52
C TYR A 62 21.72 13.41 -3.31
N PHE A 63 21.76 12.12 -2.98
CA PHE A 63 22.51 11.60 -1.83
C PHE A 63 23.77 10.85 -2.21
N GLY A 64 24.06 10.70 -3.51
CA GLY A 64 25.30 10.06 -3.99
C GLY A 64 25.42 8.60 -3.60
N LEU A 65 24.30 7.91 -3.36
CA LEU A 65 24.31 6.48 -3.08
C LEU A 65 24.75 5.73 -4.34
N ASP A 66 25.83 4.94 -4.24
CA ASP A 66 26.34 4.07 -5.31
C ASP A 66 25.44 2.83 -5.46
N LEU A 67 24.19 3.09 -5.84
CA LEU A 67 23.18 2.07 -6.09
C LEU A 67 23.50 1.50 -7.48
N LYS A 68 24.11 0.32 -7.50
CA LYS A 68 24.34 -0.40 -8.76
C LYS A 68 22.98 -0.64 -9.41
N LEU A 69 22.69 0.09 -10.48
CA LEU A 69 21.46 -0.03 -11.29
C LEU A 69 21.23 -1.44 -11.91
N GLY A 70 22.06 -2.43 -11.56
CA GLY A 70 22.23 -3.69 -12.24
C GLY A 70 21.04 -4.64 -12.21
N ASP A 71 20.38 -4.89 -11.07
CA ASP A 71 19.53 -6.10 -10.98
C ASP A 71 18.15 -5.95 -10.31
N GLY A 72 17.82 -4.80 -9.72
CA GLY A 72 16.57 -4.64 -8.96
C GLY A 72 16.02 -3.21 -8.87
N GLY A 73 14.68 -3.09 -8.96
CA GLY A 73 13.94 -1.85 -8.74
C GLY A 73 13.53 -1.60 -7.29
N ASN A 74 13.82 -2.54 -6.37
CA ASN A 74 13.46 -2.43 -4.96
C ASN A 74 14.55 -1.71 -4.15
N LEU A 75 14.15 -0.75 -3.32
CA LEU A 75 15.08 0.06 -2.51
C LEU A 75 15.89 -0.78 -1.51
N TRP A 76 15.28 -1.79 -0.87
CA TRP A 76 15.98 -2.61 0.13
C TRP A 76 17.10 -3.43 -0.48
N ALA A 77 16.85 -4.04 -1.64
CA ALA A 77 17.89 -4.78 -2.36
C ALA A 77 19.09 -3.87 -2.70
N GLN A 78 18.81 -2.62 -3.07
CA GLN A 78 19.84 -1.65 -3.45
C GLN A 78 20.62 -1.10 -2.24
N LEU A 79 19.95 -0.78 -1.13
CA LEU A 79 20.59 -0.27 0.08
C LEU A 79 21.47 -1.33 0.77
N PHE A 80 21.04 -2.59 0.79
CA PHE A 80 21.77 -3.68 1.43
C PHE A 80 22.66 -4.46 0.47
N GLY A 81 22.60 -4.18 -0.83
CA GLY A 81 23.37 -4.88 -1.86
C GLY A 81 23.05 -6.38 -1.98
N ASN A 82 21.91 -6.82 -1.46
CA ASN A 82 21.50 -8.23 -1.43
C ASN A 82 19.99 -8.37 -1.63
N GLU A 83 19.60 -9.28 -2.53
CA GLU A 83 18.21 -9.61 -2.82
C GLU A 83 17.45 -10.19 -1.62
N LEU A 84 18.15 -10.82 -0.66
CA LEU A 84 17.55 -11.28 0.59
C LEU A 84 16.87 -10.16 1.37
N ALA A 85 17.38 -8.93 1.30
CA ALA A 85 16.77 -7.79 1.99
C ALA A 85 15.37 -7.48 1.44
N HIS A 86 15.19 -7.57 0.13
CA HIS A 86 13.87 -7.43 -0.50
C HIS A 86 12.94 -8.58 -0.10
N ILE A 87 13.42 -9.82 -0.08
CA ILE A 87 12.59 -10.98 0.31
C ILE A 87 12.12 -10.86 1.77
N VAL A 88 13.02 -10.48 2.69
CA VAL A 88 12.67 -10.27 4.10
C VAL A 88 11.64 -9.15 4.22
N ALA A 89 11.85 -8.03 3.54
CA ALA A 89 10.91 -6.92 3.50
C ALA A 89 9.54 -7.32 2.92
N MET A 90 9.51 -8.14 1.87
CA MET A 90 8.31 -8.68 1.27
C MET A 90 7.53 -9.57 2.26
N VAL A 91 8.22 -10.50 2.93
CA VAL A 91 7.57 -11.40 3.91
C VAL A 91 7.00 -10.59 5.09
N LEU A 92 7.77 -9.64 5.63
CA LEU A 92 7.31 -8.78 6.72
C LEU A 92 6.15 -7.89 6.27
N GLY A 93 6.24 -7.29 5.10
CA GLY A 93 5.19 -6.43 4.53
C GLY A 93 3.89 -7.19 4.34
N TYR A 94 3.93 -8.37 3.70
CA TYR A 94 2.74 -9.20 3.55
C TYR A 94 2.20 -9.72 4.87
N ALA A 95 3.04 -10.09 5.85
CA ALA A 95 2.57 -10.46 7.18
C ALA A 95 1.78 -9.32 7.84
N ILE A 96 2.25 -8.07 7.69
CA ILE A 96 1.55 -6.88 8.16
C ILE A 96 0.23 -6.70 7.38
N VAL A 97 0.24 -6.81 6.06
CA VAL A 97 -0.97 -6.71 5.21
C VAL A 97 -2.02 -7.74 5.62
N PHE A 98 -1.63 -9.01 5.79
CA PHE A 98 -2.54 -10.06 6.23
C PHE A 98 -3.10 -9.78 7.63
N SER A 99 -2.29 -9.27 8.56
CA SER A 99 -2.76 -8.85 9.89
C SER A 99 -3.74 -7.68 9.82
N GLY A 100 -3.53 -6.74 8.90
CA GLY A 100 -4.46 -5.65 8.65
C GLY A 100 -5.78 -6.13 8.04
N ALA A 101 -5.70 -7.03 7.06
CA ALA A 101 -6.87 -7.62 6.41
C ALA A 101 -7.75 -8.42 7.38
N THR A 102 -7.16 -9.17 8.31
CA THR A 102 -7.93 -9.88 9.36
C THR A 102 -8.63 -8.90 10.28
N LEU A 103 -7.98 -7.79 10.68
CA LEU A 103 -8.62 -6.73 11.47
C LEU A 103 -9.80 -6.07 10.74
N VAL A 104 -9.68 -5.80 9.44
CA VAL A 104 -10.78 -5.27 8.63
C VAL A 104 -11.94 -6.27 8.57
N ALA A 105 -11.65 -7.54 8.28
CA ALA A 105 -12.66 -8.60 8.17
C ALA A 105 -13.42 -8.81 9.49
N ASP A 106 -12.69 -8.92 10.61
CA ASP A 106 -13.29 -9.06 11.94
C ASP A 106 -14.07 -7.83 12.36
N GLY A 107 -13.52 -6.64 12.10
CA GLY A 107 -14.18 -5.36 12.36
C GLY A 107 -15.52 -5.27 11.62
N TRP A 108 -15.53 -5.63 10.34
CA TRP A 108 -16.73 -5.60 9.49
C TRP A 108 -17.77 -6.62 9.93
N ARG A 109 -17.38 -7.87 10.19
CA ARG A 109 -18.28 -8.94 10.66
C ARG A 109 -19.03 -8.53 11.93
N ARG A 110 -18.32 -7.94 12.88
CA ARG A 110 -18.88 -7.48 14.16
C ARG A 110 -19.81 -6.29 14.00
N ILE A 111 -19.46 -5.27 13.20
CA ILE A 111 -20.39 -4.15 12.94
C ILE A 111 -21.65 -4.63 12.22
N HIS A 112 -21.52 -5.57 11.29
CA HIS A 112 -22.68 -6.10 10.58
C HIS A 112 -23.65 -6.83 11.53
N GLN A 113 -23.13 -7.55 12.53
CA GLN A 113 -23.93 -8.16 13.59
C GLN A 113 -24.54 -7.10 14.52
N ALA A 114 -23.73 -6.16 15.01
CA ALA A 114 -24.16 -5.06 15.87
C ALA A 114 -25.31 -4.24 15.29
N ARG A 115 -25.25 -3.96 13.98
CA ARG A 115 -26.29 -3.21 13.26
C ARG A 115 -27.60 -3.98 13.15
N ARG A 116 -27.56 -5.31 13.15
CA ARG A 116 -28.77 -6.16 13.15
C ARG A 116 -29.40 -6.24 14.54
N GLU A 117 -28.59 -6.15 15.59
CA GLU A 117 -29.01 -6.28 16.99
C GLU A 117 -29.26 -4.94 17.68
N GLU A 118 -29.01 -3.81 17.00
CA GLU A 118 -29.07 -2.44 17.55
C GLU A 118 -28.22 -2.25 18.82
N THR A 119 -27.15 -3.03 18.97
CA THR A 119 -26.23 -2.98 20.11
C THR A 119 -24.91 -2.30 19.76
N LEU A 120 -24.30 -1.66 20.75
CA LEU A 120 -22.95 -1.10 20.61
C LEU A 120 -21.91 -2.18 20.92
N MET A 121 -21.03 -2.49 19.97
CA MET A 121 -19.99 -3.51 20.18
C MET A 121 -18.83 -2.97 20.99
N THR A 122 -18.67 -3.48 22.20
CA THR A 122 -17.53 -3.21 23.09
C THR A 122 -16.56 -4.39 23.21
N ASP A 123 -16.87 -5.53 22.59
CA ASP A 123 -16.15 -6.78 22.82
C ASP A 123 -15.10 -7.12 21.73
N GLY A 124 -14.13 -7.95 22.11
CA GLY A 124 -13.08 -8.48 21.21
C GLY A 124 -12.12 -7.40 20.73
N VAL A 125 -12.04 -7.19 19.41
CA VAL A 125 -11.13 -6.17 18.84
C VAL A 125 -11.58 -4.75 19.23
N TYR A 126 -12.90 -4.52 19.34
CA TYR A 126 -13.45 -3.22 19.75
C TYR A 126 -13.17 -2.88 21.22
N ALA A 127 -12.84 -3.86 22.06
CA ALA A 127 -12.38 -3.62 23.42
C ALA A 127 -11.01 -2.92 23.48
N ARG A 128 -10.20 -3.08 22.43
CA ARG A 128 -8.83 -2.51 22.35
C ARG A 128 -8.74 -1.31 21.43
N VAL A 129 -9.50 -1.29 20.33
CA VAL A 129 -9.40 -0.26 19.29
C VAL A 129 -10.80 0.20 18.87
N ARG A 130 -11.05 1.51 18.90
CA ARG A 130 -12.35 2.10 18.54
C ARG A 130 -12.73 1.89 17.08
N HIS A 131 -11.73 1.85 16.19
CA HIS A 131 -11.93 1.71 14.75
C HIS A 131 -10.95 0.68 14.13
N PRO A 132 -11.18 -0.62 14.37
CA PRO A 132 -10.27 -1.67 13.90
C PRO A 132 -10.13 -1.74 12.38
N GLN A 133 -11.14 -1.29 11.63
CA GLN A 133 -11.07 -1.21 10.16
C GLN A 133 -10.08 -0.15 9.70
N TYR A 134 -10.07 1.04 10.31
CA TYR A 134 -9.12 2.08 9.93
C TYR A 134 -7.69 1.65 10.28
N THR A 135 -7.49 1.03 11.44
CA THR A 135 -6.20 0.44 11.80
C THR A 135 -5.80 -0.67 10.81
N GLY A 136 -6.74 -1.54 10.41
CA GLY A 136 -6.47 -2.59 9.45
C GLY A 136 -6.10 -2.07 8.06
N LEU A 137 -6.84 -1.07 7.54
CA LEU A 137 -6.53 -0.39 6.28
C LEU A 137 -5.16 0.32 6.32
N PHE A 138 -4.85 0.97 7.44
CA PHE A 138 -3.55 1.60 7.66
C PHE A 138 -2.41 0.58 7.61
N LEU A 139 -2.57 -0.57 8.27
CA LEU A 139 -1.59 -1.66 8.24
C LEU A 139 -1.42 -2.23 6.82
N ILE A 140 -2.50 -2.37 6.05
CA ILE A 140 -2.41 -2.82 4.66
C ILE A 140 -1.57 -1.86 3.82
N VAL A 141 -1.86 -0.55 3.87
CA VAL A 141 -1.10 0.46 3.11
C VAL A 141 0.35 0.54 3.59
N PHE A 142 0.59 0.45 4.90
CA PHE A 142 1.93 0.48 5.48
C PHE A 142 2.76 -0.75 5.08
N GLY A 143 2.19 -1.95 5.22
CA GLY A 143 2.86 -3.21 4.93
C GLY A 143 3.25 -3.31 3.45
N GLU A 144 2.32 -2.96 2.56
CA GLU A 144 2.57 -3.01 1.11
C GLU A 144 3.46 -1.84 0.64
N GLY A 145 3.07 -0.62 1.01
CA GLY A 145 3.66 0.60 0.47
C GLY A 145 4.98 0.98 1.10
N VAL A 146 5.19 0.74 2.40
CA VAL A 146 6.39 1.21 3.12
C VAL A 146 7.33 0.05 3.43
N VAL A 147 6.80 -1.07 3.90
CA VAL A 147 7.63 -2.21 4.31
C VAL A 147 8.07 -3.04 3.11
N HIS A 148 7.14 -3.52 2.29
CA HIS A 148 7.46 -4.37 1.15
C HIS A 148 8.16 -3.61 0.01
N TRP A 149 7.56 -2.49 -0.45
CA TRP A 149 8.08 -1.73 -1.58
C TRP A 149 8.12 -0.22 -1.31
N PRO A 150 9.07 0.26 -0.49
CA PRO A 150 9.17 1.69 -0.18
C PRO A 150 9.49 2.52 -1.42
N THR A 151 8.64 3.51 -1.68
CA THR A 151 8.83 4.54 -2.69
C THR A 151 8.72 5.92 -2.05
N LEU A 152 9.24 6.94 -2.74
CA LEU A 152 9.08 8.33 -2.36
C LEU A 152 7.59 8.67 -2.22
N PHE A 153 6.76 8.16 -3.12
CA PHE A 153 5.31 8.39 -3.07
C PHE A 153 4.64 7.67 -1.92
N SER A 154 5.01 6.42 -1.61
CA SER A 154 4.40 5.68 -0.50
C SER A 154 4.80 6.22 0.85
N VAL A 155 6.06 6.64 1.01
CA VAL A 155 6.53 7.28 2.24
C VAL A 155 5.93 8.68 2.40
N ALA A 156 5.81 9.46 1.32
CA ALA A 156 5.23 10.81 1.39
C ALA A 156 3.71 10.81 1.58
N ALA A 157 2.99 9.84 1.01
CA ALA A 157 1.55 9.71 1.17
C ALA A 157 1.14 9.16 2.56
N PHE A 158 2.09 8.59 3.30
CA PHE A 158 1.87 8.04 4.63
C PHE A 158 2.26 9.07 5.71
N PRO A 159 1.38 9.52 6.64
CA PRO A 159 0.04 9.08 6.97
C PRO A 159 -0.98 10.23 6.85
N ILE A 160 -1.34 10.64 5.62
CA ILE A 160 -2.38 11.66 5.42
C ILE A 160 -3.77 11.07 5.70
#